data_AF-A0A1Y4WQ94-F1
#
_entry.id   AF-A0A1Y4WQ94-F1
#
_cell.length_a   1.000
_cell.length_b   1.000
_cell.length_c   1.000
_cell.angle_alpha   90.00
_cell.angle_beta   90.00
_cell.angle_gamma   90.00
#
_symmetry.space_group_name_H-M   'P 1'
#
loop_
_entity.id
_entity.type
_entity.pdbx_description
1 polymer ?
#
loop_
_entity_poly.entity_id
_entity_poly.type
_entity_poly.pdbx_seq_one_letter_code
_entity_poly.pdbx_strand_id
1 'polypeptide(L)'
;MSCRSRRPHKHLNQHTEAELKLIRDMRRRNPRLGMVELWHRLQQRGCTRRPESLFQVMKKLGLFPPKEKKTAYKPKPYQQMTYPGQRVQVDVKVPPPPRRCMADPELRLYQYNYVIPPQSNVSNP
;
A
#
# COMPACT_ATOMS: atom_id res chain seq x y z
N MET A 1 8.68 -42.71 34.64
CA MET A 1 9.63 -41.86 33.86
C MET A 1 8.84 -41.25 32.71
N SER A 2 8.32 -40.03 32.86
CA SER A 2 7.40 -39.43 31.90
C SER A 2 8.13 -39.08 30.58
N CYS A 3 7.54 -39.52 29.47
CA CYS A 3 8.00 -39.21 28.12
C CYS A 3 7.92 -37.70 27.89
N ARG A 4 9.03 -36.97 28.09
CA ARG A 4 9.13 -35.57 27.66
C ARG A 4 9.11 -35.55 26.12
N SER A 5 8.35 -34.62 25.56
CA SER A 5 8.29 -34.38 24.12
C SER A 5 9.70 -34.21 23.54
N ARG A 6 10.01 -34.93 22.45
CA ARG A 6 11.28 -34.78 21.70
C ARG A 6 11.26 -33.61 20.73
N ARG A 7 10.17 -32.84 20.68
CA ARG A 7 10.03 -31.71 19.75
C ARG A 7 11.00 -30.60 20.18
N PRO A 8 11.75 -29.99 19.24
CA PRO A 8 12.62 -28.87 19.57
C PRO A 8 11.79 -27.72 20.14
N HIS A 9 12.20 -27.22 21.32
CA HIS A 9 11.54 -26.12 22.01
C HIS A 9 11.74 -24.77 21.33
N LYS A 10 12.69 -24.67 20.39
CA LYS A 10 13.02 -23.46 19.64
C LYS A 10 13.13 -23.78 18.17
N HIS A 11 12.71 -22.84 17.35
CA HIS A 11 12.91 -22.92 15.91
C HIS A 11 14.34 -22.50 15.56
N LEU A 12 14.99 -23.17 14.60
CA LEU A 12 16.39 -22.91 14.19
C LEU A 12 16.61 -21.46 13.72
N ASN A 13 15.59 -20.84 13.13
CA ASN A 13 15.61 -19.45 12.67
C ASN A 13 14.96 -18.46 13.64
N GLN A 14 14.74 -18.86 14.89
CA GLN A 14 14.23 -17.95 15.92
C GLN A 14 15.35 -17.00 16.37
N HIS A 15 15.01 -15.72 16.47
CA HIS A 15 15.89 -14.73 17.07
C HIS A 15 16.14 -15.04 18.55
N THR A 16 17.41 -14.96 18.96
CA THR A 16 17.77 -15.11 20.37
C THR A 16 17.49 -13.81 21.14
N GLU A 17 17.33 -13.91 22.45
CA GLU A 17 17.06 -12.73 23.30
C GLU A 17 18.19 -11.69 23.23
N ALA A 18 19.44 -12.15 23.08
CA ALA A 18 20.61 -11.29 22.89
C ALA A 18 20.51 -10.47 21.58
N GLU A 19 20.10 -11.11 20.47
CA GLU A 19 19.87 -10.42 19.19
C GLU A 19 18.74 -9.40 19.32
N LEU A 20 17.63 -9.74 19.99
CA LEU A 20 16.52 -8.82 20.22
C LEU A 20 16.93 -7.60 21.05
N LYS A 21 17.76 -7.81 22.08
CA LYS A 21 18.34 -6.73 22.88
C LYS A 21 19.22 -5.82 22.02
N LEU A 22 20.08 -6.41 21.18
CA LEU A 22 20.96 -5.68 20.29
C LEU A 22 20.19 -4.80 19.28
N ILE A 23 19.13 -5.34 18.68
CA ILE A 23 18.25 -4.60 17.77
C ILE A 23 17.64 -3.37 18.47
N ARG A 24 17.11 -3.55 19.69
CA ARG A 24 16.54 -2.44 20.48
C ARG A 24 17.59 -1.38 20.82
N ASP A 25 18.76 -1.81 21.28
CA ASP A 25 19.84 -0.90 21.69
C ASP A 25 20.41 -0.11 20.50
N MET A 26 20.51 -0.73 19.32
CA MET A 26 20.95 -0.04 18.11
C MET A 26 19.91 0.95 17.61
N ARG A 27 18.62 0.58 17.66
CA ARG A 27 17.52 1.47 17.25
C ARG A 27 17.38 2.67 18.19
N ARG A 28 17.55 2.46 19.50
CA ARG A 28 17.55 3.54 20.51
C ARG A 28 18.67 4.56 20.25
N ARG A 29 19.88 4.09 19.91
CA ARG A 29 21.04 4.96 19.63
C ARG A 29 20.91 5.72 18.31
N ASN A 30 20.32 5.11 17.28
CA ASN A 30 20.18 5.71 15.96
C ASN A 30 18.75 5.49 15.41
N PRO A 31 17.78 6.34 15.79
CA PRO A 31 16.38 6.17 15.38
C PRO A 31 16.15 6.42 13.88
N ARG A 32 17.00 7.23 13.23
CA ARG A 32 16.91 7.58 11.80
C ARG A 32 17.51 6.54 10.85
N LEU A 33 18.19 5.52 11.38
CA LEU A 33 18.91 4.53 10.57
C LEU A 33 17.96 3.76 9.65
N GLY A 34 18.36 3.50 8.40
CA GLY A 34 17.58 2.66 7.50
C GLY A 34 17.53 1.21 7.99
N MET A 35 16.50 0.45 7.58
CA MET A 35 16.39 -0.99 7.88
C MET A 35 17.60 -1.77 7.37
N VAL A 36 17.99 -1.52 6.11
CA VAL A 36 19.06 -2.26 5.43
C VAL A 36 20.42 -1.96 6.06
N GLU A 37 20.67 -0.70 6.42
CA GLU A 37 21.89 -0.30 7.12
C GLU A 37 21.97 -0.90 8.53
N LEU A 38 20.84 -0.94 9.25
CA LEU A 38 20.75 -1.59 10.54
C LEU A 38 21.08 -3.08 10.43
N TRP A 39 20.54 -3.77 9.42
CA TRP A 39 20.82 -5.17 9.14
C TRP A 39 22.30 -5.42 8.86
N HIS A 40 22.92 -4.63 7.98
CA HIS A 40 24.34 -4.78 7.65
C HIS A 40 25.24 -4.61 8.89
N ARG A 41 24.94 -3.63 9.76
CA ARG A 41 25.67 -3.44 11.02
C ARG A 41 25.42 -4.55 12.03
N LEU A 42 24.24 -5.16 12.05
CA LEU A 42 23.95 -6.34 12.86
C LEU A 42 24.76 -7.55 12.37
N GLN A 43 24.89 -7.70 11.05
CA GLN A 43 25.68 -8.77 10.44
C GLN A 43 27.16 -8.66 10.81
N GLN A 44 27.72 -7.45 10.79
CA GLN A 44 29.10 -7.20 11.27
C GLN A 44 29.30 -7.55 12.75
N ARG A 45 28.24 -7.54 13.56
CA ARG A 45 28.27 -7.90 14.99
C ARG A 45 27.94 -9.36 15.27
N GLY A 46 27.86 -10.20 14.23
CA GLY A 46 27.62 -11.64 14.34
C GLY A 46 26.16 -12.08 14.19
N CYS A 47 25.24 -11.21 13.76
CA CYS A 47 23.87 -11.64 13.43
C CYS A 47 23.79 -12.16 11.99
N THR A 48 23.78 -13.47 11.79
CA THR A 48 23.75 -14.09 10.44
C THR A 48 22.34 -14.17 9.81
N ARG A 49 21.34 -13.50 10.40
CA ARG A 49 19.93 -13.66 10.01
C ARG A 49 19.61 -12.90 8.73
N ARG A 50 18.60 -13.40 7.99
CA ARG A 50 18.13 -12.76 6.74
C ARG A 50 17.44 -11.41 7.02
N PRO A 51 17.52 -10.44 6.10
CA PRO A 51 16.90 -9.13 6.27
C PRO A 51 15.37 -9.20 6.42
N GLU A 52 14.72 -10.19 5.79
CA GLU A 52 13.28 -10.46 5.92
C GLU A 52 12.87 -10.80 7.35
N SER A 53 13.68 -11.60 8.04
CA SER A 53 13.42 -12.01 9.43
C SER A 53 13.54 -10.81 10.38
N LEU A 54 14.56 -9.97 10.17
CA LEU A 54 14.72 -8.71 10.89
C LEU A 54 13.52 -7.79 10.68
N PHE A 55 13.03 -7.67 9.44
CA PHE A 55 11.85 -6.86 9.12
C PHE A 55 10.62 -7.29 9.92
N GLN A 56 10.35 -8.61 9.98
CA GLN A 56 9.24 -9.15 10.75
C GLN A 56 9.37 -8.86 12.26
N VAL A 57 10.56 -9.03 12.82
CA VAL A 57 10.83 -8.71 14.23
C VAL A 57 10.63 -7.23 14.50
N MET A 58 11.16 -6.35 13.66
CA MET A 58 11.01 -4.91 13.83
C MET A 58 9.56 -4.45 13.70
N LYS A 59 8.76 -5.11 12.84
CA LYS A 59 7.32 -4.87 12.74
C LYS A 59 6.60 -5.32 14.01
N LYS A 60 6.94 -6.48 14.55
CA LYS A 60 6.38 -7.00 15.82
C LYS A 60 6.73 -6.12 17.01
N LEU A 61 7.92 -5.52 17.01
CA LEU A 61 8.40 -4.61 18.06
C LEU A 61 7.93 -3.15 17.87
N GLY A 62 7.23 -2.82 16.78
CA GLY A 62 6.76 -1.44 16.53
C GLY A 62 7.89 -0.43 16.31
N LEU A 63 9.05 -0.85 15.80
CA LEU A 63 10.24 0.00 15.64
C LEU A 63 10.24 0.84 14.35
N PHE A 64 9.22 0.67 13.52
CA PHE A 64 9.03 1.49 12.33
C PHE A 64 8.29 2.77 12.66
N PRO A 65 8.61 3.88 11.97
CA PRO A 65 7.78 5.07 12.07
C PRO A 65 6.34 4.70 11.68
N PRO A 66 5.33 5.25 12.38
CA PRO A 66 3.94 5.06 11.98
C PRO A 66 3.79 5.58 10.55
N LYS A 67 3.11 4.80 9.71
CA LYS A 67 2.78 5.24 8.36
C LYS A 67 1.92 6.50 8.49
N GLU A 68 2.30 7.56 7.81
CA GLU A 68 1.49 8.77 7.75
C GLU A 68 0.09 8.43 7.27
N LYS A 69 -0.91 8.90 8.03
CA LYS A 69 -2.31 8.72 7.64
C LYS A 69 -2.52 9.50 6.35
N LYS A 70 -2.85 8.80 5.27
CA LYS A 70 -3.29 9.46 4.04
C LYS A 70 -4.50 10.32 4.40
N THR A 71 -4.50 11.58 3.96
CA THR A 71 -5.66 12.46 4.14
C THR A 71 -6.88 11.79 3.52
N ALA A 72 -7.96 11.67 4.29
CA ALA A 72 -9.22 11.18 3.76
C ALA A 72 -9.69 12.10 2.63
N TYR A 73 -10.20 11.51 1.55
CA TYR A 73 -10.75 12.28 0.44
C TYR A 73 -11.96 13.08 0.92
N LYS A 74 -11.88 14.41 0.81
CA LYS A 74 -13.03 15.30 1.00
C LYS A 74 -13.73 15.43 -0.36
N PRO A 75 -14.96 14.91 -0.52
CA PRO A 75 -15.67 15.03 -1.79
C PRO A 75 -15.94 16.50 -2.10
N LYS A 76 -15.78 16.87 -3.38
CA LYS A 76 -16.19 18.18 -3.85
C LYS A 76 -17.71 18.31 -3.69
N PRO A 77 -18.24 19.47 -3.27
CA PRO A 77 -19.68 19.67 -3.15
C PRO A 77 -20.34 19.45 -4.52
N TYR A 78 -21.45 18.72 -4.52
CA TYR A 78 -22.20 18.48 -5.74
C TYR A 78 -22.92 19.76 -6.17
N GLN A 79 -22.47 20.38 -7.26
CA GLN A 79 -23.14 21.51 -7.85
C GLN A 79 -24.43 21.04 -8.56
N GLN A 80 -25.59 21.40 -8.00
CA GLN A 80 -26.89 21.06 -8.57
C GLN A 80 -27.09 21.73 -9.94
N MET A 81 -27.93 21.10 -10.76
CA MET A 81 -28.32 21.60 -12.07
C MET A 81 -29.61 22.40 -11.94
N THR A 82 -29.69 23.55 -12.60
CA THR A 82 -30.87 24.41 -12.68
C THR A 82 -31.86 23.87 -13.73
N TYR A 83 -31.39 23.37 -14.86
CA TYR A 83 -32.20 22.78 -15.94
C TYR A 83 -31.56 21.48 -16.46
N PRO A 84 -32.34 20.53 -17.02
CA PRO A 84 -31.80 19.28 -17.54
C PRO A 84 -30.84 19.56 -18.70
N GLY A 85 -29.67 18.89 -18.72
CA GLY A 85 -28.64 19.08 -19.73
C GLY A 85 -27.59 20.15 -19.39
N GLN A 86 -27.75 20.94 -18.33
CA GLN A 86 -26.71 21.89 -17.88
C GLN A 86 -25.40 21.20 -17.48
N ARG A 87 -25.48 19.96 -17.00
CA ARG A 87 -24.32 19.10 -16.75
C ARG A 87 -24.63 17.70 -17.26
N VAL A 88 -23.62 17.05 -17.83
CA VAL A 88 -23.74 15.74 -18.46
C VAL A 88 -22.59 14.88 -17.98
N GLN A 89 -22.87 13.63 -17.65
CA GLN A 89 -21.81 12.66 -17.35
C GLN A 89 -21.24 12.15 -18.67
N VAL A 90 -19.98 12.45 -18.94
CA VAL A 90 -19.26 11.98 -20.13
C VAL A 90 -18.38 10.81 -19.74
N ASP A 91 -18.63 9.65 -20.34
CA ASP A 91 -17.78 8.47 -20.28
C ASP A 91 -16.94 8.41 -21.55
N VAL A 92 -15.62 8.37 -21.39
CA VAL A 92 -14.67 8.33 -22.50
C VAL A 92 -13.97 6.97 -22.49
N LYS A 93 -14.18 6.21 -23.56
CA LYS A 93 -13.51 4.92 -23.77
C LYS A 93 -12.54 5.04 -24.94
N VAL A 94 -11.36 4.43 -24.81
CA VAL A 94 -10.40 4.29 -25.92
C VAL A 94 -10.59 2.89 -26.52
N PRO A 95 -11.38 2.73 -27.59
CA PRO A 95 -11.49 1.43 -28.26
C PRO A 95 -10.18 1.09 -28.97
N PRO A 96 -9.77 -0.18 -29.00
CA PRO A 96 -8.68 -0.60 -29.86
C PRO A 96 -9.05 -0.32 -31.34
N PRO A 97 -8.09 0.13 -32.16
CA PRO A 97 -8.37 0.43 -33.56
C PRO A 97 -8.83 -0.84 -34.30
N PRO A 98 -9.93 -0.82 -35.07
CA PRO A 98 -10.30 -1.89 -35.99
C PRO A 98 -9.20 -2.14 -37.02
N ARG A 99 -8.37 -3.14 -36.73
CA ARG A 99 -7.12 -3.49 -37.45
C ARG A 99 -7.29 -3.78 -38.95
N ARG A 100 -8.51 -3.97 -39.46
CA ARG A 100 -8.78 -4.34 -40.85
C ARG A 100 -9.36 -3.22 -41.72
N CYS A 101 -9.83 -2.11 -41.12
CA CYS A 101 -10.66 -1.13 -41.83
C CYS A 101 -10.14 0.31 -41.73
N MET A 102 -8.97 0.53 -41.12
CA MET A 102 -8.41 1.86 -40.88
C MET A 102 -7.18 2.09 -41.73
N ALA A 103 -7.10 3.27 -42.36
CA ALA A 103 -5.96 3.67 -43.18
C ALA A 103 -4.69 3.95 -42.35
N ASP A 104 -4.84 4.42 -41.12
CA ASP A 104 -3.74 4.74 -40.23
C ASP A 104 -3.88 3.97 -38.89
N PRO A 105 -3.00 2.99 -38.62
CA PRO A 105 -2.97 2.22 -37.38
C PRO A 105 -2.56 3.02 -36.13
N GLU A 106 -1.98 4.21 -36.28
CA GLU A 106 -1.50 5.04 -35.16
C GLU A 106 -2.58 5.99 -34.62
N LEU A 107 -3.71 6.14 -35.32
CA LEU A 107 -4.83 6.96 -34.87
C LEU A 107 -5.45 6.40 -33.59
N ARG A 108 -5.47 7.25 -32.55
CA ARG A 108 -6.20 6.96 -31.31
C ARG A 108 -7.66 7.36 -31.47
N LEU A 109 -8.55 6.38 -31.52
CA LEU A 109 -9.98 6.63 -31.44
C LEU A 109 -10.44 6.80 -29.99
N TYR A 110 -11.44 7.66 -29.82
CA TYR A 110 -12.13 7.88 -28.56
C TYR A 110 -13.63 7.75 -28.80
N GLN A 111 -14.29 6.92 -28.00
CA GLN A 111 -15.75 6.85 -27.94
C GLN A 111 -16.21 7.70 -26.76
N TYR A 112 -17.05 8.69 -27.05
CA TYR A 112 -17.67 9.55 -26.05
C TYR A 112 -19.14 9.13 -25.89
N ASN A 113 -19.47 8.61 -24.71
CA ASN A 113 -20.86 8.39 -24.32
C ASN A 113 -21.25 9.50 -23.33
N TYR A 114 -22.45 10.03 -23.47
CA TYR A 114 -22.92 11.10 -22.58
C TYR A 114 -24.30 10.75 -22.04
N VAL A 115 -24.47 10.93 -20.72
CA VAL A 115 -25.74 10.69 -20.02
C VAL A 115 -26.16 11.98 -19.33
N ILE A 116 -27.37 12.44 -19.67
CA ILE A 116 -27.99 13.58 -19.00
C ILE A 116 -28.66 13.04 -17.73
N PRO A 117 -28.15 13.39 -16.52
CA PRO A 117 -28.76 12.93 -15.29
C PRO A 117 -30.13 13.58 -15.08
N PRO A 118 -31.09 12.84 -14.50
CA PRO A 118 -32.42 13.36 -14.23
C PRO A 118 -32.34 14.50 -13.20
N GLN A 119 -33.25 15.47 -13.30
CA GLN A 119 -33.39 16.47 -12.24
C GLN A 119 -33.86 15.76 -10.97
N SER A 120 -33.08 15.86 -9.90
CA SER A 120 -33.59 15.54 -8.57
C SER A 120 -34.64 16.60 -8.24
N ASN A 121 -35.92 16.25 -8.32
CA ASN A 121 -36.99 17.07 -7.77
C ASN A 121 -36.76 17.18 -6.26
N VAL A 122 -36.04 18.22 -5.85
CA VAL A 122 -35.98 18.62 -4.44
C VAL A 122 -37.26 19.38 -4.19
N SER A 123 -38.34 18.66 -3.89
CA SER A 123 -39.44 19.21 -3.11
C SER A 123 -38.86 19.58 -1.75
N ASN A 124 -38.44 20.84 -1.60
CA ASN A 124 -38.14 21.42 -0.30
C ASN A 124 -39.43 21.45 0.53
N PRO A 125 -39.41 21.02 1.81
CA PRO A 125 -40.50 21.27 2.75
C PRO A 125 -40.62 22.76 3.09
#